data_AF-A0A5S9MG04-F1
#
_entry.id   AF-A0A5S9MG04-F1
#
_cell.length_a   1.000
_cell.length_b   1.000
_cell.length_c   1.000
_cell.angle_alpha   90.00
_cell.angle_beta   90.00
_cell.angle_gamma   90.00
#
_symmetry.space_group_name_H-M   'P 1'
#
loop_
_entity.id
_entity.type
_entity.pdbx_description
1 polymer ?
#
loop_
_entity_poly.entity_id
_entity_poly.type
_entity_poly.pdbx_seq_one_letter_code
_entity_poly.pdbx_strand_id
1 'polypeptide(L)' 'MIRFAVIGTNWITDRFLQAGEELADFTCTAVYSRSAEKGQAFAKKIWD' A
#
# COMPACT_ATOMS: atom_id res chain seq x y z
N MET A 1 2.81 3.80 -15.99
CA MET A 1 2.97 3.43 -14.56
C MET A 1 2.87 4.68 -13.69
N ILE A 2 1.74 4.81 -12.98
CA ILE A 2 1.46 5.84 -11.99
C ILE A 2 1.90 5.32 -10.62
N ARG A 3 2.68 6.13 -9.90
CA ARG A 3 3.24 5.77 -8.60
C ARG A 3 2.32 6.29 -7.50
N PHE A 4 1.72 5.37 -6.77
CA PHE A 4 0.84 5.68 -5.64
C PHE A 4 1.57 5.56 -4.31
N ALA A 5 1.07 6.29 -3.33
CA ALA A 5 1.42 6.18 -1.93
C ALA A 5 0.15 6.13 -1.10
N VAL A 6 0.17 5.35 -0.01
CA VAL A 6 -0.97 5.25 0.91
C VAL A 6 -0.60 5.80 2.29
N ILE A 7 -1.53 6.54 2.89
CA ILE A 7 -1.44 7.06 4.24
C ILE A 7 -2.47 6.31 5.08
N GLY A 8 -1.99 5.48 6.01
CA GLY A 8 -2.83 4.58 6.78
C GLY A 8 -2.57 3.11 6.42
N THR A 9 -2.67 2.26 7.44
CA THR A 9 -2.36 0.83 7.38
C THR A 9 -3.52 0.05 7.99
N ASN A 10 -4.73 0.31 7.51
CA ASN A 10 -5.95 -0.34 7.96
C ASN A 10 -6.55 -1.18 6.82
N TRP A 11 -7.53 -2.02 7.13
CA TRP A 11 -8.11 -2.99 6.20
C TRP A 11 -8.64 -2.36 4.90
N ILE A 12 -9.11 -1.11 4.94
CA ILE A 12 -9.61 -0.41 3.75
C ILE A 12 -8.47 -0.10 2.76
N THR A 13 -7.25 0.14 3.25
CA THR A 13 -6.07 0.36 2.42
C THR A 13 -5.69 -0.92 1.69
N ASP A 14 -5.81 -2.08 2.33
CA ASP A 14 -5.57 -3.38 1.67
C ASP A 14 -6.53 -3.57 0.49
N ARG A 15 -7.83 -3.27 0.67
CA ARG A 15 -8.85 -3.39 -0.39
C ARG A 15 -8.63 -2.42 -1.54
N PHE A 16 -8.21 -1.19 -1.24
CA PHE A 16 -7.86 -0.20 -2.27
C PHE A 16 -6.69 -0.68 -3.13
N LEU A 17 -5.63 -1.20 -2.50
CA LEU A 17 -4.46 -1.70 -3.21
C LEU A 17 -4.79 -2.92 -4.07
N GLN A 18 -5.56 -3.88 -3.54
CA GLN A 18 -6.01 -5.05 -4.31
C GLN A 18 -6.78 -4.67 -5.57
N ALA A 19 -7.73 -3.72 -5.47
CA ALA A 19 -8.46 -3.24 -6.64
C ALA A 19 -7.58 -2.43 -7.60
N GLY A 20 -6.62 -1.66 -7.06
CA GLY A 20 -5.65 -0.90 -7.86
C GLY A 20 -4.75 -1.80 -8.69
N GLU A 21 -4.28 -2.92 -8.14
CA GLU A 21 -3.41 -3.88 -8.83
C GLU A 21 -4.05 -4.55 -10.05
N GLU A 22 -5.39 -4.52 -10.17
CA GLU A 22 -6.09 -4.95 -11.39
C GLU A 22 -5.81 -4.03 -12.59
N LEU A 23 -5.26 -2.83 -12.36
CA LEU A 23 -4.92 -1.85 -13.40
C LEU A 23 -3.44 -1.96 -13.78
N ALA A 24 -3.17 -2.12 -15.08
CA ALA A 24 -1.81 -2.29 -15.61
C ALA A 24 -0.84 -1.14 -15.29
N ASP A 25 -1.37 0.06 -15.02
CA ASP A 25 -0.57 1.25 -14.73
C ASP A 25 -0.50 1.62 -13.25
N PHE A 26 -0.99 0.77 -12.35
CA PHE A 26 -0.97 1.04 -10.91
C PHE A 26 0.26 0.42 -10.23
N THR A 27 0.97 1.22 -9.42
CA THR A 27 2.04 0.70 -8.57
C THR A 27 2.08 1.45 -7.26
N CYS A 28 1.90 0.74 -6.15
CA CYS A 28 2.12 1.29 -4.82
C CYS A 28 3.62 1.29 -4.49
N THR A 29 4.15 2.47 -4.18
CA THR A 29 5.60 2.69 -3.97
C THR A 29 5.96 3.22 -2.60
N ALA A 30 4.97 3.65 -1.81
CA ALA A 30 5.19 4.11 -0.45
C ALA A 30 3.98 3.86 0.46
N VAL A 31 4.28 3.55 1.72
CA VAL A 31 3.29 3.39 2.80
C VAL A 31 3.70 4.28 3.95
N TYR A 32 2.76 5.05 4.48
CA TYR A 32 2.94 5.79 5.72
C TYR A 32 2.01 5.26 6.82
N SER A 33 2.54 5.13 8.03
CA SER A 33 1.77 4.87 9.23
C SER A 33 2.31 5.71 10.39
N ARG A 34 1.46 5.96 11.38
CA ARG A 34 1.86 6.67 12.62
C ARG A 34 2.81 5.85 13.50
N SER A 35 2.89 4.54 13.30
CA SER A 35 3.90 3.67 13.91
C SER A 35 4.76 3.07 12.81
N ALA A 36 6.08 3.16 12.97
CA ALA A 36 7.04 2.60 12.03
C ALA A 36 6.86 1.08 11.90
N GLU A 37 6.61 0.36 13.00
CA GLU A 37 6.41 -1.09 12.95
C GLU A 37 5.18 -1.46 12.11
N LYS A 38 4.07 -0.72 12.28
CA LYS A 38 2.86 -0.94 11.46
C LYS A 38 3.10 -0.62 10.00
N GLY A 39 3.82 0.46 9.70
CA GLY A 39 4.20 0.84 8.34
C GLY A 39 5.02 -0.26 7.66
N GLN A 40 6.06 -0.77 8.35
CA GLN A 40 6.92 -1.84 7.86
C GLN A 40 6.17 -3.16 7.70
N ALA A 41 5.34 -3.55 8.67
CA ALA A 41 4.54 -4.77 8.59
C ALA A 41 3.53 -4.72 7.45
N PHE A 42 2.95 -3.55 7.15
CA PHE A 42 2.04 -3.37 6.03
C PHE A 42 2.79 -3.37 4.69
N ALA A 43 3.92 -2.66 4.60
CA ALA A 43 4.80 -2.65 3.43
C ALA A 43 5.23 -4.06 2.99
N LYS A 44 5.58 -4.93 3.94
CA LYS A 44 5.90 -6.33 3.65
C LYS A 44 4.77 -7.07 2.94
N LYS A 45 3.50 -6.78 3.24
CA LYS A 45 2.37 -7.43 2.55
C LYS A 45 2.23 -7.02 1.08
N ILE A 46 2.81 -5.89 0.69
CA ILE A 46 2.72 -5.35 -0.67
C ILE A 46 3.93 -5.77 -1.52
N TRP A 47 5.11 -5.86 -0.89
CA TRP A 47 6.38 -6.03 -1.59
C TRP A 47 7.15 -7.32 -1.28
N ASP A 48 6.69 -8.15 -0.32
CA ASP A 48 7.14 -9.54 -0.16
C ASP A 48 6.20 -10.49 -0.93
#